data_AF-A0ABD1LTP1-F1
#
_entry.id   AF-A0ABD1LTP1-F1
#
_cell.length_a   1.000
_cell.length_b   1.000
_cell.length_c   1.000
_cell.angle_alpha   90.00
_cell.angle_beta   90.00
_cell.angle_gamma   90.00
#
_symmetry.space_group_name_H-M   'P 1'
#
loop_
_entity.id
_entity.type
_entity.pdbx_description
1 polymer ?
#
loop_
_entity_poly.entity_id
_entity_poly.type
_entity_poly.pdbx_seq_one_letter_code
_entity_poly.pdbx_strand_id
1 'polypeptide(L)'
;MQAYHRRTGSILMKILMIENADLSSDSKNTVYLCGKVCCLTHPRETTHYFVRRTLIYKFQKEFHEGDIYSIQSFGVAENAGAYMTSRHTYELNF
;
A
#
# COMPACT_ATOMS: atom_id res chain seq x y z
N MET A 1 -13.68 -13.28 -9.01
CA MET A 1 -12.55 -12.92 -9.89
C MET A 1 -12.21 -11.46 -9.59
N GLN A 2 -11.17 -11.19 -8.80
CA GLN A 2 -10.73 -9.81 -8.55
C GLN A 2 -9.88 -9.34 -9.72
N ALA A 3 -10.26 -8.22 -10.35
CA ALA A 3 -9.58 -7.67 -11.52
C ALA A 3 -8.26 -6.99 -11.09
N TYR A 4 -7.14 -7.68 -11.31
CA TYR A 4 -5.81 -7.13 -11.06
C TYR A 4 -5.40 -6.24 -12.24
N HIS A 5 -5.71 -4.94 -12.17
CA HIS A 5 -5.28 -4.02 -13.22
C HIS A 5 -3.81 -3.60 -13.02
N ARG A 6 -2.92 -4.28 -13.73
CA ARG A 6 -1.51 -3.92 -13.84
C ARG A 6 -1.39 -2.68 -14.74
N ARG A 7 -1.35 -1.47 -14.17
CA ARG A 7 -0.99 -0.28 -14.96
C ARG A 7 0.52 -0.24 -15.14
N THR A 8 0.98 -0.25 -16.39
CA THR A 8 2.39 -0.10 -16.78
C THR A 8 2.80 1.38 -16.78
N GLY A 9 2.81 2.02 -15.61
CA GLY A 9 3.23 3.41 -15.44
C GLY A 9 3.85 3.67 -14.07
N SER A 10 4.75 4.65 -13.99
CA SER A 10 5.28 5.14 -12.71
C SER A 10 4.32 6.14 -12.09
N ILE A 11 4.05 6.02 -10.79
CA ILE A 11 3.30 7.02 -10.03
C ILE A 11 4.22 7.63 -8.96
N LEU A 12 4.21 8.95 -8.86
CA LEU A 12 4.81 9.65 -7.73
C LEU A 12 3.85 9.64 -6.54
N MET A 13 4.29 9.03 -5.45
CA MET A 13 3.51 8.91 -4.21
C MET A 13 4.30 9.50 -3.06
N LYS A 14 3.62 10.29 -2.23
CA LYS A 14 4.16 10.73 -0.95
C LYS A 14 3.65 9.83 0.14
N ILE A 15 4.55 9.28 0.95
CA ILE A 15 4.19 8.52 2.15
C ILE A 15 3.73 9.50 3.20
N LEU A 16 2.50 9.34 3.68
CA LEU A 16 1.93 10.20 4.70
C LEU A 16 2.08 9.59 6.08
N MET A 17 1.86 8.28 6.21
CA MET A 17 2.00 7.53 7.45
C MET A 17 2.41 6.10 7.17
N ILE A 18 3.25 5.53 8.04
CA ILE A 18 3.70 4.14 8.01
C ILE A 18 3.15 3.43 9.25
N GLU A 19 2.41 2.35 9.05
CA GLU A 19 1.85 1.51 10.10
C GLU A 19 2.39 0.08 9.94
N ASN A 20 2.91 -0.49 11.02
CA ASN A 20 3.21 -1.92 11.07
C ASN A 20 1.94 -2.64 11.49
N ALA A 21 1.35 -3.42 10.59
CA ALA A 21 0.13 -4.16 10.88
C ALA A 21 0.42 -5.66 10.96
N ASP A 22 0.12 -6.23 12.13
CA ASP A 22 -0.08 -7.66 12.30
C ASP A 22 -1.53 -7.99 11.95
N LEU A 23 -1.79 -8.29 10.68
CA LEU A 23 -3.13 -8.71 10.25
C LEU A 23 -3.39 -10.14 10.75
N SER A 24 -4.14 -10.24 11.85
CA SER A 24 -4.39 -11.49 12.59
C SER A 24 -5.64 -12.27 12.17
N SER A 25 -6.26 -11.95 11.03
CA SER A 25 -7.56 -12.51 10.66
C SER A 25 -7.54 -13.84 9.90
N ASP A 26 -6.39 -14.37 9.50
CA ASP A 26 -6.35 -15.70 8.87
C ASP A 26 -5.04 -16.44 9.14
N SER A 27 -5.07 -17.35 10.13
CA SER A 27 -4.23 -18.55 10.42
C SER A 27 -2.72 -18.61 10.10
N LYS A 28 -2.12 -17.53 9.61
CA LYS A 28 -0.73 -17.36 9.19
C LYS A 28 -0.36 -15.95 9.59
N ASN A 29 0.22 -15.81 10.76
CA ASN A 29 0.78 -14.59 11.35
C ASN A 29 1.64 -13.81 10.31
N THR A 30 1.02 -13.00 9.46
CA THR A 30 1.66 -12.37 8.31
C THR A 30 1.76 -10.90 8.62
N VAL A 31 2.95 -10.48 9.05
CA VAL A 31 3.29 -9.07 9.25
C VAL A 31 3.26 -8.38 7.89
N TYR A 32 2.55 -7.26 7.77
CA TYR A 32 2.55 -6.39 6.61
C TYR A 32 3.06 -5.00 7.02
N LEU A 33 3.82 -4.37 6.13
CA LEU A 33 4.06 -2.93 6.22
C LEU A 33 2.95 -2.27 5.41
N CYS A 34 2.09 -1.51 6.07
CA CYS A 34 1.02 -0.78 5.42
C CYS A 34 1.07 0.68 5.80
N GLY A 35 0.21 1.49 5.20
CA GLY A 35 0.17 2.90 5.54
C GLY A 35 -0.69 3.69 4.58
N LYS A 36 -0.56 5.01 4.67
CA LYS A 36 -1.34 5.95 3.87
C LYS A 36 -0.41 6.72 2.93
N VAL A 37 -0.80 6.81 1.66
CA VAL A 37 -0.08 7.54 0.63
C VAL A 37 -1.01 8.53 -0.07
N CYS A 38 -0.46 9.64 -0.58
CA CYS A 38 -1.14 10.48 -1.56
C CYS A 38 -0.43 10.40 -2.91
N CYS A 39 -1.25 10.35 -3.96
CA CYS A 39 -0.74 10.42 -5.32
C CYS A 39 -0.49 11.88 -5.68
N LEU A 40 0.71 12.24 -6.14
CA LEU A 40 1.02 13.63 -6.46
C LEU A 40 0.31 14.14 -7.73
N THR A 41 -0.16 13.24 -8.60
CA THR A 41 -1.00 13.65 -9.75
C THR A 41 -2.42 14.00 -9.32
N HIS A 42 -2.89 13.45 -8.19
CA HIS A 42 -4.22 13.71 -7.62
C HIS A 42 -4.10 13.92 -6.10
N PRO A 43 -3.50 15.05 -5.66
CA PRO A 43 -3.10 15.25 -4.26
C PRO A 43 -4.29 15.36 -3.28
N ARG A 44 -5.53 15.46 -3.79
CA ARG A 44 -6.76 15.47 -3.01
C ARG A 44 -7.22 14.07 -2.59
N GLU A 45 -6.66 13.03 -3.19
CA GLU A 45 -7.01 11.65 -2.91
C GLU A 45 -5.86 10.94 -2.18
N THR A 46 -6.24 10.21 -1.15
CA THR A 46 -5.32 9.36 -0.40
C THR A 46 -5.77 7.92 -0.54
N THR A 47 -4.81 7.00 -0.50
CA THR A 47 -5.02 5.58 -0.68
C THR A 47 -4.11 4.82 0.27
N HIS A 48 -4.47 3.58 0.56
CA HIS A 48 -3.65 2.69 1.39
C HIS A 48 -2.71 1.86 0.52
N TYR A 49 -1.54 1.58 1.07
CA TYR A 49 -0.58 0.65 0.48
C TYR A 49 -0.32 -0.53 1.42
N PHE A 50 0.02 -1.67 0.82
CA PHE A 50 0.37 -2.90 1.50
C PHE A 50 1.62 -3.51 0.87
N VAL A 51 2.62 -3.77 1.70
CA VAL A 51 3.82 -4.49 1.34
C VAL A 51 3.77 -5.84 2.00
N ARG A 52 3.87 -6.90 1.19
CA ARG A 52 3.92 -8.28 1.67
C ARG A 52 5.15 -8.51 2.55
N ARG A 53 5.03 -9.42 3.52
CA ARG A 53 6.12 -9.84 4.42
C ARG A 53 7.45 -10.10 3.72
N THR A 54 7.41 -10.75 2.56
CA THR A 54 8.59 -11.10 1.76
C THR A 54 9.35 -9.89 1.22
N LEU A 55 8.78 -8.68 1.26
CA LEU A 55 9.38 -7.46 0.74
C LEU A 55 9.60 -6.39 1.82
N ILE A 56 9.08 -6.60 3.05
CA ILE A 56 9.23 -5.64 4.16
C ILE A 56 10.69 -5.28 4.41
N TYR A 57 11.59 -6.26 4.40
CA TYR A 57 13.01 -6.02 4.69
C TYR A 57 13.66 -4.99 3.74
N LYS A 58 13.12 -4.87 2.52
CA LYS A 58 13.57 -3.92 1.51
C LYS A 58 12.95 -2.55 1.75
N PHE A 59 11.62 -2.50 1.88
CA PHE A 59 10.89 -1.23 1.95
C PHE A 59 10.92 -0.57 3.32
N GLN A 60 11.02 -1.32 4.43
CA GLN A 60 11.03 -0.77 5.79
C GLN A 60 12.22 0.18 6.03
N LYS A 61 13.36 -0.05 5.37
CA LYS A 61 14.54 0.81 5.49
C LYS A 61 14.51 1.98 4.51
N GLU A 62 13.78 1.84 3.41
CA GLU A 62 13.75 2.81 2.31
C GLU A 62 12.59 3.81 2.45
N PHE A 63 11.49 3.41 3.09
CA PHE A 63 10.28 4.21 3.25
C PHE A 63 10.36 5.07 4.51
N HIS A 64 10.19 6.37 4.32
CA HIS A 64 10.11 7.37 5.37
C HIS A 64 8.86 8.22 5.17
N GLU A 65 8.21 8.58 6.26
CA GLU A 65 7.08 9.50 6.24
C GLU A 65 7.51 10.87 5.76
N GLY A 66 6.71 11.48 4.88
CA GLY A 66 7.01 12.78 4.27
C GLY A 66 7.78 12.69 2.95
N ASP A 67 8.40 11.54 2.64
CA ASP A 67 9.18 11.38 1.42
C ASP A 67 8.32 11.00 0.21
N ILE A 68 8.82 11.38 -0.97
CA ILE A 68 8.18 11.14 -2.27
C ILE A 68 8.94 10.04 -3.00
N TYR A 69 8.23 9.00 -3.43
CA TYR A 69 8.77 7.86 -4.14
C TYR A 69 8.15 7.73 -5.52
N SER A 70 8.96 7.38 -6.51
CA SER A 70 8.49 6.93 -7.81
C SER A 70 8.27 5.43 -7.77
N ILE A 71 6.99 5.05 -7.70
CA ILE A 71 6.59 3.66 -7.57
C ILE A 71 6.24 3.13 -8.96
N GLN A 72 6.86 2.01 -9.32
CA GLN A 72 6.62 1.28 -10.55
C GLN A 72 6.20 -0.15 -10.22
N SER A 73 5.47 -0.78 -11.14
CA SER A 73 5.10 -2.20 -11.05
C SER A 73 4.29 -2.58 -9.80
N PHE A 74 3.29 -1.77 -9.45
CA PHE A 74 2.35 -2.05 -8.37
C PHE A 74 1.07 -2.72 -8.88
N GLY A 75 0.44 -3.52 -8.02
CA GLY A 75 -0.92 -4.02 -8.23
C GLY A 75 -1.95 -3.07 -7.62
N VAL A 76 -3.12 -2.99 -8.23
CA VAL A 76 -4.31 -2.37 -7.62
C VAL A 76 -5.30 -3.48 -7.34
N ALA A 77 -5.70 -3.63 -6.08
CA ALA A 77 -6.76 -4.55 -5.68
C ALA A 77 -7.91 -3.78 -5.05
N GLU A 78 -9.11 -4.35 -5.10
CA GLU A 78 -10.22 -3.86 -4.28
C GLU A 78 -9.92 -4.12 -2.81
N ASN A 79 -10.23 -3.14 -1.97
CA ASN A 79 -10.13 -3.29 -0.54
C ASN A 79 -11.18 -4.31 -0.06
N ALA A 80 -10.73 -5.52 0.26
CA ALA A 80 -11.60 -6.59 0.73
C ALA A 80 -11.98 -6.47 2.22
N GLY A 81 -11.71 -5.31 2.85
CA GLY A 81 -11.99 -5.09 4.27
C GLY A 81 -10.94 -5.68 5.21
N ALA A 82 -9.78 -6.09 4.70
CA ALA A 82 -8.67 -6.57 5.52
C ALA A 82 -8.16 -5.46 6.45
N TYR A 83 -8.24 -4.20 6.03
CA TYR A 83 -7.97 -3.03 6.86
C TYR A 83 -9.29 -2.34 7.25
N MET A 84 -9.83 -2.74 8.41
CA MET A 84 -11.17 -2.33 8.89
C MET A 84 -11.39 -0.81 8.98
N THR A 85 -10.34 0.01 8.97
CA THR A 85 -10.44 1.48 9.10
C THR A 85 -10.55 2.24 7.78
N SER A 86 -10.41 1.57 6.64
CA SER A 86 -10.30 2.26 5.35
C SER A 86 -11.59 2.17 4.53
N ARG A 87 -12.31 3.28 4.40
CA ARG A 87 -13.43 3.45 3.44
C ARG A 87 -12.92 3.58 1.99
N HIS A 88 -11.67 3.23 1.73
CA HIS A 88 -11.02 3.41 0.44
C HIS A 88 -11.26 2.17 -0.41
N THR A 89 -11.84 2.37 -1.60
CA THR A 89 -12.25 1.29 -2.51
C THR A 89 -11.08 0.45 -3.04
N TYR A 90 -9.85 1.00 -3.03
CA TYR A 90 -8.68 0.37 -3.64
C TYR A 90 -7.45 0.41 -2.74
N GLU A 91 -6.61 -0.61 -2.90
CA GLU A 91 -5.36 -0.80 -2.18
C GLU A 91 -4.21 -1.08 -3.15
N LEU A 92 -3.05 -0.48 -2.88
CA LEU A 92 -1.83 -0.71 -3.65
C LEU A 92 -1.06 -1.89 -3.06
N ASN A 93 -0.78 -2.87 -3.91
CA ASN A 93 -0.06 -4.08 -3.53
C ASN A 93 1.33 -4.12 -4.17
N PHE A 94 2.33 -4.39 -3.34
CA PHE A 94 3.74 -4.49 -3.70
C PHE A 94 4.25 -5.93 -3.49
#